data_AF-A0A412EY46-F1
#
_entry.id   AF-A0A412EY46-F1
#
_cell.length_a   1.000
_cell.length_b   1.000
_cell.length_c   1.000
_cell.angle_alpha   90.00
_cell.angle_beta   90.00
_cell.angle_gamma   90.00
#
_symmetry.space_group_name_H-M   'P 1'
#
loop_
_entity.id
_entity.type
_entity.pdbx_description
1 polymer ?
#
loop_
_entity_poly.entity_id
_entity_poly.type
_entity_poly.pdbx_seq_one_letter_code
_entity_poly.pdbx_strand_id
1 'polypeptide(L)' 'ILLNYAKDKRNKLYLNVYQKNARAISFYKREEFEIQHSGLDEATGEKDYVMTWQHK' A
#
# COMPACT_ATOMS: atom_id res chain seq x y z
N ILE A 1 -6.64 -0.08 13.81
CA ILE A 1 -6.87 1.20 14.54
C ILE A 1 -6.28 2.38 13.76
N LEU A 2 -4.96 2.46 13.52
CA LEU A 2 -4.35 3.55 12.74
C LEU A 2 -4.81 3.63 11.28
N LEU A 3 -4.88 2.49 10.57
CA LEU A 3 -5.30 2.49 9.17
C LEU A 3 -6.76 2.93 9.01
N ASN A 4 -7.65 2.45 9.88
CA ASN A 4 -9.05 2.87 9.88
C ASN A 4 -9.17 4.37 10.14
N TYR A 5 -8.42 4.90 11.10
CA TYR A 5 -8.37 6.34 11.34
C TYR A 5 -7.94 7.13 10.08
N ALA A 6 -6.95 6.63 9.32
CA ALA A 6 -6.54 7.28 8.07
C ALA A 6 -7.63 7.19 6.98
N LYS A 7 -8.32 6.03 6.88
CA LYS A 7 -9.44 5.80 5.96
C LYS A 7 -10.64 6.70 6.27
N ASP A 8 -10.92 6.95 7.56
CA ASP A 8 -12.02 7.83 8.00
C ASP A 8 -11.77 9.31 7.67
N LYS A 9 -10.52 9.70 7.45
CA LYS A 9 -10.11 11.10 7.25
C LYS A 9 -9.82 11.45 5.79
N ARG A 10 -9.67 10.47 4.91
CA ARG A 10 -9.27 10.71 3.51
C ARG A 10 -10.04 9.78 2.58
N ASN A 11 -10.46 10.32 1.44
CA ASN A 11 -11.16 9.52 0.42
C ASN A 11 -10.20 8.63 -0.38
N LYS A 12 -8.89 8.87 -0.31
CA LYS A 12 -7.88 8.10 -1.03
C LYS A 12 -6.58 8.02 -0.24
N LEU A 13 -5.96 6.85 -0.25
CA LEU A 13 -4.67 6.57 0.40
C LEU A 13 -3.74 5.92 -0.60
N TYR A 14 -2.46 6.31 -0.55
CA TYR A 14 -1.37 5.71 -1.31
C TYR A 14 -0.32 5.21 -0.34
N LEU A 15 0.30 4.08 -0.65
CA LEU A 15 1.45 3.56 0.08
C LEU A 15 2.39 2.81 -0.85
N ASN A 16 3.66 2.71 -0.42
CA ASN A 16 4.64 1.84 -1.04
C ASN A 16 4.90 0.64 -0.12
N VAL A 17 5.03 -0.55 -0.70
CA VAL A 17 5.39 -1.77 0.04
C VAL A 17 6.42 -2.56 -0.73
N TYR A 18 7.53 -2.92 -0.08
CA TYR A 18 8.53 -3.79 -0.70
C TYR A 18 7.94 -5.14 -1.09
N GLN A 19 8.26 -5.61 -2.29
CA GLN A 19 7.72 -6.87 -2.84
C GLN A 19 8.11 -8.08 -1.99
N LYS A 20 9.28 -8.03 -1.33
CA LYS A 20 9.74 -9.07 -0.40
C LYS A 20 8.91 -9.15 0.89
N ASN A 21 8.15 -8.11 1.24
CA ASN A 21 7.30 -8.09 2.42
C ASN A 21 5.90 -8.65 2.12
N ALA A 22 5.84 -9.95 1.84
CA ALA A 22 4.59 -10.66 1.53
C ALA A 22 3.51 -10.46 2.62
N ARG A 23 3.92 -10.39 3.90
CA ARG A 23 3.00 -10.17 5.02
C ARG A 23 2.29 -8.81 4.93
N ALA A 24 3.02 -7.74 4.63
CA ALA A 24 2.44 -6.41 4.46
C ALA A 24 1.55 -6.34 3.22
N ILE A 25 1.95 -6.97 2.11
CA ILE A 25 1.14 -7.03 0.89
C ILE A 25 -0.20 -7.71 1.17
N SER A 26 -0.19 -8.88 1.82
CA SER A 26 -1.42 -9.59 2.19
C SER A 26 -2.29 -8.78 3.15
N PHE A 27 -1.67 -8.06 4.08
CA PHE A 27 -2.40 -7.15 4.98
C PHE A 27 -3.13 -6.05 4.20
N TYR A 28 -2.43 -5.33 3.32
CA TYR A 28 -3.05 -4.22 2.57
C TYR A 28 -4.08 -4.69 1.54
N LYS A 29 -3.87 -5.84 0.89
CA LYS A 29 -4.89 -6.45 0.01
C LYS A 29 -6.18 -6.77 0.76
N ARG A 30 -6.08 -7.32 1.99
CA ARG A 30 -7.25 -7.59 2.84
C ARG A 30 -7.97 -6.30 3.23
N GLU A 31 -7.23 -5.20 3.33
CA GLU A 31 -7.74 -3.86 3.59
C GLU A 31 -8.24 -3.14 2.32
N GLU A 32 -8.50 -3.87 1.24
CA GLU A 32 -8.96 -3.37 -0.06
C GLU A 32 -8.00 -2.39 -0.76
N PHE A 33 -6.70 -2.45 -0.44
CA PHE A 33 -5.70 -1.77 -1.27
C PHE A 33 -5.40 -2.61 -2.53
N GLU A 34 -5.34 -1.94 -3.66
CA GLU A 34 -5.01 -2.53 -4.96
C GLU A 34 -3.62 -2.10 -5.41
N ILE A 35 -2.85 -3.03 -5.99
CA ILE A 35 -1.56 -2.73 -6.61
C ILE A 35 -1.81 -1.93 -7.89
N GLN A 36 -1.20 -0.76 -8.02
CA GLN A 36 -1.28 0.04 -9.24
C GLN A 36 -0.13 -0.27 -10.19
N HIS A 37 1.09 -0.29 -9.67
CA HIS A 37 2.30 -0.57 -10.43
C HIS A 37 3.42 -1.05 -9.51
N SER A 38 4.39 -1.75 -10.08
CA SER A 38 5.66 -2.07 -9.44
C SER A 38 6.72 -1.03 -9.74
N GLY A 39 7.56 -0.74 -8.76
CA GLY A 39 8.71 0.16 -8.89
C GLY A 39 9.99 -0.46 -8.34
N LEU A 40 11.03 0.36 -8.38
CA LEU A 40 12.29 0.14 -7.68
C LEU A 40 12.47 1.35 -6.75
N ASP A 41 12.62 1.10 -5.46
CA ASP A 41 13.02 2.13 -4.51
C ASP A 41 14.47 2.52 -4.82
N GLU A 42 14.69 3.70 -5.39
CA GLU A 42 16.01 4.17 -5.83
C GLU A 42 17.00 4.31 -4.66
N ALA A 43 16.53 4.54 -3.44
CA ALA A 43 17.39 4.71 -2.29
C ALA A 43 17.97 3.38 -1.80
N THR A 44 17.24 2.28 -1.98
CA THR A 44 17.65 0.95 -1.50
C THR A 44 17.91 -0.07 -2.60
N GLY A 45 17.52 0.21 -3.84
CA GLY A 45 17.53 -0.73 -4.96
C GLY A 45 16.53 -1.89 -4.80
N GLU A 46 15.52 -1.75 -3.94
CA GLU A 46 14.57 -2.82 -3.64
C GLU A 46 13.31 -2.69 -4.49
N LYS A 47 12.75 -3.81 -4.95
CA LYS A 47 11.48 -3.78 -5.67
C LYS A 47 10.34 -3.44 -4.71
N ASP A 48 9.46 -2.54 -5.09
CA ASP A 48 8.26 -2.19 -4.34
C ASP A 48 7.01 -2.21 -5.22
N TYR A 49 5.86 -2.09 -4.56
CA TYR A 49 4.57 -1.83 -5.18
C TYR A 49 4.02 -0.52 -4.65
N VAL A 50 3.47 0.29 -5.54
CA VAL A 50 2.55 1.36 -5.17
C VAL A 50 1.16 0.75 -5.06
N MET A 51 0.53 0.89 -3.89
CA MET A 51 -0.83 0.42 -3.64
C MET A 51 -1.76 1.59 -3.30
N THR A 52 -3.01 1.47 -3.70
CA THR A 52 -4.05 2.48 -3.43
C THR A 52 -5.28 1.88 -2.80
N TRP A 53 -5.88 2.65 -1.89
CA TRP A 53 -7.24 2.44 -1.42
C TRP A 53 -8.04 3.70 -1.67
N GLN A 54 -9.32 3.54 -2.01
CA GLN A 54 -10.26 4.63 -2.22
C GLN A 54 -11.57 4.31 -1.50
N HIS A 55 -12.11 5.30 -0.79
CA HIS A 55 -13.42 5.20 -0.15
C HIS A 55 -14.49 5.05 -1.25
N LYS A 56 -15.36 4.05 -1.12
CA LYS A 56 -16.47 3.81 -2.05
C LYS A 56 -17.58 4.84 -1.86
#